data_AF-A0A9N9TZK0-F1
#
_entry.id   AF-A0A9N9TZK0-F1
#
_cell.length_a   1.000
_cell.length_b   1.000
_cell.length_c   1.000
_cell.angle_alpha   90.00
_cell.angle_beta   90.00
_cell.angle_gamma   90.00
#
_symmetry.space_group_name_H-M   'P 1'
#
loop_
_entity.id
_entity.type
_entity.pdbx_description
1 polymer ?
#
loop_
_entity_poly.entity_id
_entity_poly.type
_entity_poly.pdbx_seq_one_letter_code
_entity_poly.pdbx_strand_id
1 'polypeptide(L)'
;MSAQKHGVEYLKSYPGLLKITEQVLNLAILISGCATGFCFQTVIILVGCVYALITTAFFLIVNYRCIFRKSSFPWEWIECSNCTAVALILALGASVALSEMTRMFVVTGIIGYITAMVYVLETIDRFKLAVTPRARYVWTTPNVPNV
;
A
#
# COMPACT_ATOMS: atom_id res chain seq x y z
N MET A 1 20.72 13.54 -8.62
CA MET A 1 20.07 12.82 -7.50
C MET A 1 18.62 13.28 -7.45
N SER A 2 17.65 12.37 -7.48
CA SER A 2 16.22 12.72 -7.41
C SER A 2 15.91 13.32 -6.04
N ALA A 3 15.24 14.47 -6.00
CA ALA A 3 14.76 15.04 -4.75
C ALA A 3 13.55 14.25 -4.27
N GLN A 4 13.79 13.14 -3.57
CA GLN A 4 12.76 12.41 -2.86
C GLN A 4 12.18 13.38 -1.81
N LYS A 5 10.91 13.78 -1.98
CA LYS A 5 10.24 14.72 -1.05
C LYS A 5 10.11 14.04 0.31
N HIS A 6 10.40 14.75 1.40
CA HIS A 6 10.39 14.21 2.77
C HIS A 6 9.43 14.99 3.66
N GLY A 7 9.09 14.42 4.83
CA GLY A 7 8.21 15.08 5.79
C GLY A 7 6.79 15.33 5.23
N VAL A 8 6.27 16.54 5.44
CA VAL A 8 4.91 16.92 5.00
C VAL A 8 4.78 16.93 3.48
N GLU A 9 5.87 17.18 2.75
CA GLU A 9 5.86 17.15 1.29
C GLU A 9 5.77 15.72 0.72
N TYR A 10 6.23 14.72 1.48
CA TYR A 10 6.01 13.31 1.13
C TYR A 10 4.53 12.95 1.21
N LEU A 11 3.82 13.39 2.27
CA LEU A 11 2.39 13.13 2.44
C LEU A 11 1.54 13.71 1.29
N LYS A 12 2.00 14.80 0.68
CA LYS A 12 1.36 15.44 -0.48
C LYS A 12 1.80 14.85 -1.83
N SER A 13 2.80 13.99 -1.84
CA SER A 13 3.26 13.31 -3.05
C SER A 13 2.35 12.12 -3.37
N TYR A 14 2.25 11.74 -4.65
CA TYR A 14 1.49 10.57 -5.09
C TYR A 14 1.77 9.30 -4.25
N PRO A 15 3.03 8.88 -4.02
CA PRO A 15 3.31 7.68 -3.22
C PRO A 15 2.96 7.83 -1.72
N GLY A 16 3.01 9.05 -1.17
CA GLY A 16 2.56 9.29 0.20
C GLY A 16 1.04 9.23 0.35
N LEU A 17 0.32 9.82 -0.60
CA LEU A 17 -1.14 9.79 -0.64
C LEU A 17 -1.66 8.36 -0.84
N LEU A 18 -0.98 7.56 -1.67
CA LEU A 18 -1.30 6.15 -1.87
C LEU A 18 -1.23 5.34 -0.56
N LYS A 19 -0.15 5.50 0.22
CA LYS A 19 -0.02 4.83 1.53
C LYS A 19 -1.08 5.26 2.54
N ILE A 20 -1.50 6.53 2.52
CA ILE A 20 -2.60 7.01 3.37
C ILE A 20 -3.90 6.34 2.93
N THR A 21 -4.16 6.25 1.62
CA THR A 21 -5.37 5.58 1.12
C THR A 21 -5.39 4.09 1.45
N GLU A 22 -4.24 3.40 1.38
CA GLU A 22 -4.09 2.00 1.81
C GLU A 22 -4.43 1.82 3.29
N GLN A 23 -3.91 2.71 4.15
CA GLN A 23 -4.21 2.69 5.58
C GLN A 23 -5.71 2.85 5.86
N VAL A 24 -6.36 3.83 5.21
CA VAL A 24 -7.81 4.07 5.35
C VAL A 24 -8.61 2.87 4.86
N LEU A 25 -8.23 2.29 3.71
CA LEU A 25 -8.91 1.14 3.13
C LEU A 25 -8.76 -0.12 3.99
N ASN A 26 -7.56 -0.43 4.47
CA ASN A 26 -7.35 -1.57 5.37
C ASN A 26 -8.16 -1.42 6.68
N LEU A 27 -8.24 -0.20 7.21
CA LEU A 27 -9.02 0.09 8.40
C LEU A 27 -10.53 -0.05 8.15
N ALA A 28 -11.01 0.36 6.98
CA ALA A 28 -12.39 0.15 6.55
C ALA A 28 -12.72 -1.36 6.42
N ILE A 29 -11.82 -2.16 5.85
CA ILE A 29 -11.99 -3.62 5.78
C ILE A 29 -12.06 -4.21 7.19
N LEU A 30 -11.17 -3.82 8.10
CA LEU A 30 -11.17 -4.28 9.49
C LEU A 30 -12.48 -3.96 10.21
N ILE A 31 -12.98 -2.73 10.10
CA ILE A 31 -14.26 -2.34 10.70
C ILE A 31 -15.40 -3.17 10.10
N SER A 32 -15.44 -3.32 8.78
CA SER A 32 -16.48 -4.08 8.10
C SER A 32 -16.45 -5.57 8.49
N GLY A 33 -15.27 -6.19 8.53
CA GLY A 33 -15.09 -7.60 8.87
C GLY A 33 -15.36 -7.91 10.34
N CYS A 34 -15.09 -6.97 11.25
CA CYS A 34 -15.49 -7.08 12.65
C CYS A 34 -17.02 -6.95 12.82
N ALA A 35 -17.67 -6.08 12.04
CA ALA A 35 -19.12 -5.89 12.09
C ALA A 35 -19.91 -7.08 11.53
N THR A 36 -19.34 -7.84 10.59
CA THR A 36 -19.96 -9.06 10.03
C THR A 36 -19.94 -10.28 10.95
N GLY A 37 -19.22 -10.20 12.07
CA GLY A 37 -19.00 -11.32 12.99
C GLY A 37 -17.76 -12.17 12.65
N PHE A 38 -17.29 -12.91 13.64
CA PHE A 38 -16.13 -13.80 13.51
C PHE A 38 -16.55 -15.09 12.78
N CYS A 39 -16.37 -15.12 11.46
CA CYS A 39 -16.44 -16.35 10.69
C CYS A 39 -15.03 -16.78 10.29
N PHE A 40 -14.76 -18.08 10.21
CA PHE A 40 -13.41 -18.58 9.88
C PHE A 40 -12.92 -18.04 8.53
N GLN A 41 -13.83 -17.81 7.58
CA GLN A 41 -13.50 -17.23 6.27
C GLN A 41 -13.05 -15.77 6.32
N THR A 42 -13.54 -14.95 7.26
CA THR A 42 -13.11 -13.53 7.39
C THR A 42 -11.77 -13.39 8.10
N VAL A 43 -11.32 -14.41 8.83
CA VAL A 43 -10.03 -14.40 9.55
C VAL A 43 -8.86 -14.17 8.59
N ILE A 44 -8.88 -14.77 7.40
CA ILE A 44 -7.79 -14.63 6.42
C ILE A 44 -7.65 -13.17 5.94
N ILE A 45 -8.78 -12.53 5.60
CA ILE A 45 -8.79 -11.10 5.25
C ILE A 45 -8.33 -10.26 6.45
N LEU A 46 -8.87 -10.50 7.64
CA LEU A 46 -8.61 -9.67 8.81
C LEU A 46 -7.14 -9.73 9.22
N VAL A 47 -6.53 -10.92 9.24
CA VAL A 47 -5.11 -11.10 9.50
C VAL A 47 -4.26 -10.42 8.42
N GLY A 48 -4.65 -10.57 7.15
CA GLY A 48 -4.02 -9.88 6.03
C GLY A 48 -4.06 -8.36 6.17
N CYS A 49 -5.21 -7.79 6.57
CA CYS A 49 -5.38 -6.37 6.82
C CYS A 49 -4.55 -5.86 8.01
N VAL A 50 -4.46 -6.62 9.10
CA VAL A 50 -3.60 -6.25 10.24
C VAL A 50 -2.13 -6.22 9.82
N TYR A 51 -1.68 -7.24 9.08
CA TYR A 51 -0.32 -7.26 8.52
C TYR A 51 -0.08 -6.09 7.56
N ALA A 52 -1.05 -5.78 6.69
CA ALA A 52 -1.00 -4.67 5.75
C ALA A 52 -0.92 -3.32 6.47
N LEU A 53 -1.70 -3.11 7.55
CA LEU A 53 -1.63 -1.89 8.37
C LEU A 53 -0.25 -1.70 9.01
N ILE A 54 0.32 -2.75 9.60
CA ILE A 54 1.61 -2.67 10.27
C ILE A 54 2.72 -2.36 9.26
N THR A 55 2.75 -3.07 8.14
CA THR A 55 3.79 -2.90 7.13
C THR A 55 3.69 -1.55 6.43
N THR A 56 2.49 -1.10 6.04
CA THR A 56 2.31 0.23 5.45
C THR A 56 2.63 1.36 6.42
N ALA A 57 2.29 1.22 7.72
CA ALA A 57 2.66 2.20 8.74
C ALA A 57 4.18 2.28 8.90
N PHE A 58 4.86 1.13 8.92
CA PHE A 58 6.31 1.06 8.94
C PHE A 58 6.92 1.80 7.73
N PHE A 59 6.54 1.45 6.50
CA PHE A 59 7.07 2.12 5.31
C PHE A 59 6.71 3.61 5.23
N LEU A 60 5.55 4.02 5.74
CA LEU A 60 5.16 5.43 5.82
C LEU A 60 6.08 6.20 6.77
N ILE A 61 6.33 5.67 7.98
CA ILE A 61 7.24 6.29 8.96
C ILE A 61 8.66 6.38 8.40
N VAL A 62 9.14 5.31 7.77
CA VAL A 62 10.51 5.22 7.29
C VAL A 62 10.77 6.15 6.10
N ASN A 63 9.80 6.28 5.18
CA ASN A 63 9.84 7.27 4.09
C ASN A 63 9.67 8.71 4.61
N TYR A 64 8.81 8.94 5.62
CA TYR A 64 8.62 10.25 6.24
C TYR A 64 9.91 10.76 6.92
N ARG A 65 10.61 9.87 7.65
CA ARG A 65 11.86 10.18 8.35
C ARG A 65 13.12 10.11 7.46
N CYS A 66 13.00 9.76 6.19
CA CYS A 66 14.13 9.64 5.26
C CYS A 66 15.24 8.67 5.74
N ILE A 67 14.87 7.59 6.42
CA ILE A 67 15.86 6.67 7.02
C ILE A 67 16.58 5.85 5.92
N PHE A 68 15.89 5.55 4.81
CA PHE A 68 16.45 4.78 3.70
C PHE A 68 17.64 5.44 3.00
N ARG A 69 17.77 6.77 3.07
CA ARG A 69 18.84 7.51 2.41
C ARG A 69 20.23 7.25 2.99
N LYS A 70 20.29 6.69 4.21
CA LYS A 70 21.55 6.34 4.89
C LYS A 70 21.96 4.88 4.70
N SER A 71 21.13 4.06 4.04
CA SER A 71 21.32 2.62 3.95
C SER A 71 21.55 2.20 2.50
N SER A 72 22.55 1.35 2.27
CA SER A 72 22.85 0.74 0.97
C SER A 72 21.94 -0.45 0.63
N PHE A 73 20.98 -0.78 1.50
CA PHE A 73 20.05 -1.89 1.28
C PHE A 73 19.04 -1.57 0.16
N PRO A 74 18.63 -2.58 -0.64
CA PRO A 74 17.66 -2.41 -1.73
C PRO A 74 16.21 -2.30 -1.20
N TRP A 75 15.93 -1.26 -0.43
CA TRP A 75 14.64 -1.06 0.24
C TRP A 75 13.45 -0.99 -0.71
N GLU A 76 13.62 -0.44 -1.91
CA GLU A 76 12.55 -0.34 -2.92
C GLU A 76 12.10 -1.71 -3.43
N TRP A 77 13.01 -2.68 -3.56
CA TRP A 77 12.68 -4.06 -3.94
C TRP A 77 11.93 -4.81 -2.82
N ILE A 78 12.30 -4.55 -1.56
CA ILE A 78 11.62 -5.12 -0.39
C ILE A 78 10.20 -4.55 -0.30
N GLU A 79 10.05 -3.24 -0.46
CA GLU A 79 8.74 -2.58 -0.45
C GLU A 79 7.86 -3.11 -1.60
N CYS A 80 8.39 -3.21 -2.81
CA CYS A 80 7.69 -3.79 -3.96
C CYS A 80 7.20 -5.23 -3.69
N SER A 81 8.08 -6.07 -3.14
CA SER A 81 7.75 -7.47 -2.84
C SER A 81 6.66 -7.57 -1.77
N ASN A 82 6.73 -6.73 -0.74
CA ASN A 82 5.72 -6.65 0.31
C ASN A 82 4.35 -6.22 -0.25
N CYS A 83 4.31 -5.17 -1.06
CA CYS A 83 3.06 -4.70 -1.67
C CYS A 83 2.42 -5.78 -2.55
N THR A 84 3.25 -6.53 -3.31
CA THR A 84 2.78 -7.65 -4.13
C THR A 84 2.18 -8.76 -3.26
N ALA A 85 2.87 -9.15 -2.18
CA ALA A 85 2.39 -10.19 -1.27
C ALA A 85 1.07 -9.79 -0.59
N VAL A 86 0.96 -8.54 -0.13
CA VAL A 86 -0.27 -8.00 0.46
C VAL A 86 -1.41 -7.98 -0.55
N ALA A 87 -1.16 -7.54 -1.79
CA ALA A 87 -2.18 -7.56 -2.85
C ALA A 87 -2.74 -8.98 -3.09
N LEU A 88 -1.86 -9.99 -3.13
CA LEU A 88 -2.27 -11.38 -3.31
C LEU A 88 -3.09 -11.90 -2.13
N ILE A 89 -2.64 -11.64 -0.89
CA ILE A 89 -3.35 -12.05 0.32
C ILE A 89 -4.75 -11.41 0.38
N LEU A 90 -4.85 -10.11 0.08
CA LEU A 90 -6.14 -9.42 0.07
C LEU A 90 -7.04 -9.89 -1.06
N ALA A 91 -6.51 -10.17 -2.25
CA ALA A 91 -7.30 -10.71 -3.36
C ALA A 91 -7.82 -12.12 -3.07
N LEU A 92 -6.98 -13.00 -2.50
CA LEU A 92 -7.39 -14.35 -2.09
C LEU A 92 -8.43 -14.29 -0.97
N GLY A 93 -8.17 -13.48 0.05
CA GLY A 93 -9.10 -13.25 1.15
C GLY A 93 -10.45 -12.72 0.64
N ALA A 94 -10.45 -11.70 -0.24
CA ALA A 94 -11.65 -11.14 -0.85
C ALA A 94 -12.45 -12.19 -1.62
N SER A 95 -11.77 -13.06 -2.37
CA SER A 95 -12.38 -14.18 -3.10
C SER A 95 -13.11 -15.13 -2.14
N VAL A 96 -12.47 -15.46 -1.01
CA VAL A 96 -13.04 -16.32 0.02
C VAL A 96 -14.24 -15.66 0.70
N ALA A 97 -14.17 -14.37 1.04
CA ALA A 97 -15.29 -13.64 1.64
C ALA A 97 -16.50 -13.53 0.70
N LEU A 98 -16.28 -13.34 -0.61
CA LEU A 98 -17.38 -13.29 -1.59
C LEU A 98 -18.05 -14.63 -1.83
N SER A 99 -17.36 -15.75 -1.60
CA SER A 99 -17.91 -17.09 -1.80
C SER A 99 -19.09 -17.41 -0.87
N GLU A 100 -19.20 -16.73 0.28
CA GLU A 100 -20.27 -16.96 1.27
C GLU A 100 -21.62 -16.34 0.88
N MET A 101 -21.69 -15.49 -0.16
CA MET A 101 -22.93 -14.85 -0.68
C MET A 101 -23.87 -14.20 0.35
N THR A 102 -23.38 -13.87 1.55
CA THR A 102 -24.09 -13.11 2.57
C THR A 102 -23.87 -11.61 2.33
N ARG A 103 -24.94 -10.79 2.38
CA ARG A 103 -24.93 -9.37 1.95
C ARG A 103 -23.76 -8.55 2.52
N MET A 104 -23.37 -8.76 3.78
CA MET A 104 -22.27 -8.00 4.36
C MET A 104 -20.87 -8.51 3.95
N PHE A 105 -20.70 -9.82 3.76
CA PHE A 105 -19.43 -10.39 3.31
C PHE A 105 -19.12 -10.00 1.87
N VAL A 106 -20.16 -9.82 1.05
CA VAL A 106 -20.03 -9.24 -0.30
C VAL A 106 -19.43 -7.83 -0.25
N VAL A 107 -19.89 -6.98 0.67
CA VAL A 107 -19.37 -5.61 0.83
C VAL A 107 -17.89 -5.65 1.25
N THR A 108 -17.54 -6.45 2.26
CA THR A 108 -16.15 -6.61 2.71
C THR A 108 -15.25 -7.15 1.60
N GLY A 109 -15.73 -8.09 0.79
CA GLY A 109 -14.97 -8.62 -0.35
C GLY A 109 -14.77 -7.60 -1.47
N ILE A 110 -15.77 -6.78 -1.80
CA ILE A 110 -15.62 -5.70 -2.79
C ILE A 110 -14.58 -4.69 -2.33
N ILE A 111 -14.65 -4.24 -1.07
CA ILE A 111 -13.65 -3.31 -0.51
C ILE A 111 -12.27 -3.97 -0.49
N GLY A 112 -12.20 -5.28 -0.18
CA GLY A 112 -10.98 -6.09 -0.28
C GLY A 112 -10.34 -6.05 -1.66
N TYR A 113 -11.11 -6.23 -2.73
CA TYR A 113 -10.60 -6.14 -4.10
C TYR A 113 -10.16 -4.73 -4.49
N ILE A 114 -10.91 -3.69 -4.12
CA ILE A 114 -10.50 -2.29 -4.35
C ILE A 114 -9.15 -2.05 -3.68
N THR A 115 -8.98 -2.54 -2.45
CA THR A 115 -7.74 -2.38 -1.69
C THR A 115 -6.58 -3.15 -2.34
N ALA A 116 -6.82 -4.38 -2.80
CA ALA A 116 -5.84 -5.15 -3.56
C ALA A 116 -5.39 -4.41 -4.84
N MET A 117 -6.31 -3.74 -5.55
CA MET A 117 -5.96 -2.94 -6.74
C MET A 117 -5.07 -1.76 -6.40
N VAL A 118 -5.32 -1.07 -5.28
CA VAL A 118 -4.43 0.02 -4.81
C VAL A 118 -3.03 -0.50 -4.54
N TYR A 119 -2.90 -1.67 -3.89
CA TYR A 119 -1.59 -2.31 -3.67
C TYR A 119 -0.90 -2.75 -4.96
N VAL A 120 -1.65 -3.18 -5.98
CA VAL A 120 -1.09 -3.48 -7.31
C VAL A 120 -0.57 -2.20 -7.97
N LEU A 121 -1.29 -1.08 -7.87
CA LEU A 121 -0.80 0.22 -8.36
C LEU A 121 0.48 0.65 -7.65
N GLU A 122 0.55 0.47 -6.32
CA GLU A 122 1.79 0.74 -5.57
C GLU A 122 2.93 -0.15 -6.05
N THR A 123 2.67 -1.44 -6.25
CA THR A 123 3.64 -2.40 -6.73
C THR A 123 4.22 -1.99 -8.08
N ILE A 124 3.38 -1.54 -9.02
CA ILE A 124 3.83 -1.06 -10.33
C ILE A 124 4.72 0.17 -10.20
N ASP A 125 4.38 1.12 -9.31
CA ASP A 125 5.18 2.32 -9.09
C ASP A 125 6.53 1.98 -8.45
N ARG A 126 6.53 1.13 -7.41
CA ARG A 126 7.75 0.67 -6.74
C ARG A 126 8.63 -0.16 -7.64
N PHE A 127 8.07 -1.00 -8.50
CA PHE A 127 8.82 -1.75 -9.50
C PHE A 127 9.53 -0.81 -10.48
N LYS A 128 8.83 0.24 -10.96
CA LYS A 128 9.44 1.24 -11.85
C LYS A 128 10.57 2.01 -11.15
N LEU A 129 10.40 2.36 -9.88
CA LEU A 129 11.43 3.01 -9.07
C LEU A 129 12.65 2.09 -8.89
N ALA A 130 12.41 0.82 -8.55
CA ALA A 130 13.46 -0.16 -8.28
C ALA A 130 14.28 -0.55 -9.52
N VAL A 131 13.64 -0.61 -10.70
CA VAL A 131 14.32 -0.90 -11.98
C VAL A 131 14.99 0.35 -12.56
N THR A 132 14.39 1.53 -12.38
CA THR A 132 14.94 2.80 -12.86
C THR A 132 15.02 3.84 -11.73
N PRO A 133 16.11 3.89 -10.95
CA PRO A 133 16.27 4.86 -9.86
C PRO A 133 16.48 6.32 -10.34
N ARG A 134 16.22 6.64 -11.62
CA ARG A 134 16.29 8.00 -12.18
C ARG A 134 14.92 8.69 -12.11
N ALA A 135 14.92 9.92 -11.57
CA ALA A 135 13.74 10.79 -11.45
C ALA A 135 12.90 10.84 -12.73
N ARG A 136 11.67 10.32 -12.69
CA ARG A 136 10.59 10.75 -13.58
C ARG A 136 9.42 11.28 -12.75
N TYR A 137 9.58 12.48 -12.20
CA TYR A 137 8.45 13.38 -11.98
C TYR A 137 8.46 14.39 -13.15
N VAL A 138 7.94 13.97 -14.31
CA VAL A 138 7.96 14.81 -15.53
C VAL A 138 6.82 15.83 -15.57
N TRP A 139 6.04 16.01 -14.50
CA TRP A 139 4.86 16.89 -14.59
C TRP A 139 4.75 18.00 -13.54
N THR A 140 5.66 18.13 -12.56
CA THR A 140 5.52 19.20 -11.54
C THR A 140 6.81 19.83 -10.97
N THR A 141 7.95 19.75 -11.66
CA THR A 141 9.12 20.56 -11.28
C THR A 141 9.67 21.33 -12.46
N PRO A 142 9.75 22.69 -12.42
CA PRO A 142 10.47 23.43 -13.42
C PRO A 142 11.93 23.00 -13.38
N ASN A 143 12.50 22.73 -14.55
CA ASN A 143 13.91 22.44 -14.74
C ASN A 143 14.74 23.57 -14.12
N VAL A 144 15.25 23.38 -12.91
CA VAL A 144 16.31 24.24 -12.38
C VAL A 144 17.61 23.70 -12.95
N PRO A 145 18.36 24.48 -13.76
CA PRO A 145 19.65 24.04 -14.28
C PRO A 145 20.65 23.98 -13.13
N ASN A 146 21.39 22.88 -13.06
CA ASN A 146 22.47 22.70 -12.08
C ASN A 146 23.59 23.72 -12.38
N VAL A 147 23.88 24.58 -11.41
CA VAL A 147 25.17 25.23 -11.23
C VAL A 147 25.81 24.65 -9.99
#